data_AF-F2CUH7-F1
#
_entry.id   AF-F2CUH7-F1
#
_cell.length_a   1.000
_cell.length_b   1.000
_cell.length_c   1.000
_cell.angle_alpha   90.00
_cell.angle_beta   90.00
_cell.angle_gamma   90.00
#
_symmetry.space_group_name_H-M   'P 1'
#
loop_
_entity.id
_entity.type
_entity.pdbx_description
1 polymer ?
#
loop_
_entity_poly.entity_id
_entity_poly.type
_entity_poly.pdbx_seq_one_letter_code
_entity_poly.pdbx_strand_id
1 'polypeptide(L)'
;MEEPNAEVGIPTVELRGITFDLMTNTEMEKSSSASIVEPSDVTSAKLGLPNGAPQCETCGAQTVRECDGHSGVIKLPATVLNPHLFEEVVQLLNQTCPGCHTPKQNRDSKRSNGATSQATCKYCSKDGTKQYPDVIFKALTSPRITLSKAKVQHDYNFMDKISITAEVAGRVTDKSNNNGSCEVLPLDYWDFVPHHHPPQSNMTKILLSPYQVSTPPGPY
;
A
#
# COMPACT_ATOMS: atom_id res chain seq x y z
N MET A 1 0.09 -15.67 -59.48
CA MET A 1 1.00 -14.57 -59.15
C MET A 1 1.00 -14.51 -57.64
N GLU A 2 1.97 -15.17 -57.01
CA GLU A 2 2.09 -15.22 -55.56
C GLU A 2 2.74 -13.91 -55.11
N GLU A 3 2.00 -13.09 -54.36
CA GLU A 3 2.53 -11.92 -53.68
C GLU A 3 3.51 -12.41 -52.60
N PRO A 4 4.77 -11.94 -52.55
CA PRO A 4 5.69 -12.36 -51.52
C PRO A 4 5.23 -11.78 -50.19
N ASN A 5 4.84 -12.66 -49.27
CA ASN A 5 4.59 -12.31 -47.88
C ASN A 5 5.89 -11.77 -47.30
N ALA A 6 6.04 -10.44 -47.26
CA ALA A 6 7.18 -9.79 -46.65
C ALA A 6 7.11 -10.09 -45.15
N GLU A 7 7.82 -11.13 -44.70
CA GLU A 7 8.06 -11.35 -43.29
C GLU A 7 8.68 -10.07 -42.74
N VAL A 8 7.89 -9.33 -41.97
CA VAL A 8 8.36 -8.15 -41.25
C VAL A 8 9.45 -8.66 -40.32
N GLY A 9 10.71 -8.42 -40.68
CA GLY A 9 11.87 -8.91 -39.97
C GLY A 9 11.86 -8.39 -38.54
N ILE A 10 11.39 -9.22 -37.61
CA ILE A 10 11.42 -8.89 -36.19
C ILE A 10 12.90 -8.83 -35.79
N PRO A 11 13.39 -7.70 -35.29
CA PRO A 11 14.80 -7.56 -34.94
C PRO A 11 15.14 -8.54 -33.82
N THR A 12 16.19 -9.34 -34.03
CA THR A 12 16.75 -10.17 -32.96
C THR A 12 17.52 -9.29 -32.00
N VAL A 13 17.20 -9.37 -30.71
CA VAL A 13 17.84 -8.58 -29.64
C VAL A 13 18.37 -9.48 -28.53
N GLU A 14 19.47 -9.06 -27.90
CA GLU A 14 20.07 -9.75 -26.75
C GLU A 14 19.49 -9.19 -25.44
N LEU A 15 18.94 -10.06 -24.59
CA LEU A 15 18.47 -9.69 -23.26
C LEU A 15 19.65 -9.41 -22.33
N ARG A 16 19.86 -8.16 -21.95
CA ARG A 16 21.00 -7.74 -21.10
C ARG A 16 20.71 -7.71 -19.60
N GLY A 17 19.44 -7.66 -19.22
CA GLY A 17 19.04 -7.54 -17.82
C GLY A 17 17.53 -7.55 -17.64
N ILE A 18 17.10 -7.78 -16.40
CA ILE A 18 15.70 -7.81 -15.99
C ILE A 18 15.55 -6.88 -14.79
N THR A 19 14.57 -5.98 -14.85
CA THR A 19 14.23 -5.06 -13.76
C THR A 19 12.90 -5.47 -13.17
N PHE A 20 12.79 -5.42 -11.84
CA PHE A 20 11.55 -5.66 -11.11
C PHE A 20 11.02 -4.32 -10.60
N ASP A 21 9.74 -4.06 -10.86
CA ASP A 21 9.05 -2.86 -10.39
C ASP A 21 7.58 -3.18 -10.09
N LEU A 22 6.92 -2.27 -9.38
CA LEU A 22 5.49 -2.32 -9.13
C LEU A 22 4.76 -1.49 -10.18
N MET A 23 3.83 -2.13 -10.89
CA MET A 23 3.02 -1.45 -11.90
C MET A 23 2.07 -0.45 -11.25
N THR A 24 2.09 0.79 -11.74
CA THR A 24 1.16 1.82 -11.30
C THR A 24 -0.24 1.59 -11.87
N ASN A 25 -1.25 2.22 -11.26
CA ASN A 25 -2.63 2.16 -11.77
C ASN A 25 -2.73 2.61 -13.23
N THR A 26 -2.02 3.68 -13.59
CA THR A 26 -2.00 4.21 -14.97
C THR A 26 -1.37 3.23 -15.95
N GLU A 27 -0.30 2.55 -15.55
CA GLU A 27 0.35 1.53 -16.40
C GLU A 27 -0.55 0.32 -16.58
N MET A 28 -1.17 -0.18 -15.51
CA MET A 28 -2.14 -1.29 -15.59
C MET A 28 -3.29 -0.97 -16.53
N GLU A 29 -3.87 0.24 -16.44
CA GLU A 29 -4.95 0.66 -17.34
C GLU A 29 -4.48 0.76 -18.79
N LYS A 30 -3.27 1.28 -19.03
CA LYS A 30 -2.71 1.44 -20.37
C LYS A 30 -2.34 0.11 -21.03
N SER A 31 -1.85 -0.87 -20.26
CA SER A 31 -1.48 -2.19 -20.78
C SER A 31 -2.64 -3.16 -20.90
N SER A 32 -3.83 -2.80 -20.38
CA SER A 32 -5.00 -3.67 -20.38
C SER A 32 -5.81 -3.56 -21.69
N SER A 33 -6.22 -4.71 -22.22
CA SER A 33 -7.07 -4.79 -23.42
C SER A 33 -8.56 -4.71 -23.08
N ALA A 34 -8.93 -4.91 -21.82
CA ALA A 34 -10.31 -4.81 -21.34
C ALA A 34 -10.38 -4.28 -19.90
N SER A 35 -11.46 -3.54 -19.62
CA SER A 35 -11.90 -3.26 -18.26
C SER A 35 -12.90 -4.33 -17.87
N ILE A 36 -12.72 -4.91 -16.68
CA ILE A 36 -13.60 -5.95 -16.14
C ILE A 36 -14.49 -5.28 -15.10
N VAL A 37 -15.78 -5.19 -15.42
CA VAL A 37 -16.79 -4.57 -14.56
C VAL A 37 -17.76 -5.63 -14.06
N GLU A 38 -18.16 -6.52 -14.96
CA GLU A 38 -19.11 -7.61 -14.68
C GLU A 38 -18.42 -8.97 -14.76
N PRO A 39 -18.93 -10.01 -14.07
CA PRO A 39 -18.37 -11.35 -14.13
C PRO A 39 -18.27 -11.94 -15.55
N SER A 40 -19.13 -11.52 -16.49
CA SER A 40 -19.06 -11.96 -17.89
C SER A 40 -17.80 -11.47 -18.62
N ASP A 41 -17.24 -10.34 -18.20
CA ASP A 41 -16.12 -9.70 -18.89
C ASP A 41 -14.83 -10.53 -18.79
N VAL A 42 -14.71 -11.39 -17.77
CA VAL A 42 -13.55 -12.28 -17.58
C VAL A 42 -13.41 -13.34 -18.67
N THR A 43 -14.44 -13.52 -19.50
CA THR A 43 -14.46 -14.43 -20.65
C THR A 43 -14.42 -13.69 -22.00
N SER A 44 -14.19 -12.37 -21.97
CA SER A 44 -14.12 -11.53 -23.16
C SER A 44 -13.05 -12.04 -24.14
N ALA A 45 -13.37 -12.02 -25.43
CA ALA A 45 -12.42 -12.36 -26.49
C ALA A 45 -11.22 -11.40 -26.58
N LYS A 46 -11.28 -10.26 -25.90
CA LYS A 46 -10.17 -9.31 -25.74
C LYS A 46 -9.09 -9.78 -24.78
N LEU A 47 -9.39 -10.77 -23.92
CA LEU A 47 -8.42 -11.31 -22.95
C LEU A 47 -7.60 -12.48 -23.53
N GLY A 48 -7.93 -12.94 -24.73
CA GLY A 48 -7.23 -14.05 -25.39
C GLY A 48 -8.12 -15.28 -25.55
N LEU A 49 -7.49 -16.41 -25.87
CA LEU A 49 -8.14 -17.71 -26.06
C LEU A 49 -7.81 -18.67 -24.90
N PRO A 50 -8.68 -19.65 -24.58
CA PRO A 50 -9.98 -19.92 -25.20
C PRO A 50 -11.04 -18.92 -24.75
N ASN A 51 -11.94 -18.55 -25.66
CA ASN A 51 -13.09 -17.70 -25.39
C ASN A 51 -14.30 -18.20 -26.21
N GLY A 52 -15.46 -17.54 -26.10
CA GLY A 52 -16.67 -17.91 -26.83
C GLY A 52 -16.71 -17.49 -28.31
N ALA A 53 -15.74 -16.72 -28.78
CA ALA A 53 -15.61 -16.21 -30.14
C ALA A 53 -14.64 -17.08 -30.98
N PRO A 54 -14.70 -17.02 -32.32
CA PRO A 54 -13.83 -17.82 -33.19
C PRO A 54 -12.36 -17.37 -33.19
N GLN A 55 -12.05 -16.18 -32.67
CA GLN A 55 -10.70 -15.62 -32.64
C GLN A 55 -10.54 -14.63 -31.48
N CYS A 56 -9.30 -14.30 -31.13
CA CYS A 56 -8.99 -13.23 -30.19
C CYS A 56 -9.24 -11.86 -30.84
N GLU A 57 -9.96 -10.97 -30.16
CA GLU A 57 -10.25 -9.62 -30.65
C GLU A 57 -9.03 -8.68 -30.60
N THR A 58 -8.02 -8.99 -29.79
CA THR A 58 -6.86 -8.11 -29.57
C THR A 58 -5.72 -8.40 -30.54
N CYS A 59 -5.38 -9.66 -30.77
CA CYS A 59 -4.29 -10.04 -31.68
C CYS A 59 -4.76 -10.77 -32.96
N GLY A 60 -6.05 -11.12 -33.08
CA GLY A 60 -6.59 -11.82 -34.25
C GLY A 60 -6.26 -13.31 -34.32
N ALA A 61 -5.53 -13.86 -33.34
CA ALA A 61 -5.20 -15.28 -33.28
C ALA A 61 -6.45 -16.16 -33.26
N GLN A 62 -6.45 -17.26 -34.01
CA GLN A 62 -7.55 -18.22 -34.08
C GLN A 62 -7.32 -19.45 -33.20
N THR A 63 -6.07 -19.64 -32.75
CA THR A 63 -5.69 -20.76 -31.90
C THR A 63 -4.98 -20.30 -30.63
N VAL A 64 -5.09 -21.09 -29.57
CA VAL A 64 -4.41 -20.82 -28.28
C VAL A 64 -2.89 -20.77 -28.43
N ARG A 65 -2.32 -21.41 -29.45
CA ARG A 65 -0.86 -21.43 -29.70
C ARG A 65 -0.33 -20.15 -30.30
N GLU A 66 -1.20 -19.34 -30.89
CA GLU A 66 -0.87 -18.08 -31.55
C GLU A 66 -1.24 -16.87 -30.67
N CYS A 67 -1.77 -17.11 -29.47
CA CYS A 67 -2.21 -16.08 -28.54
C CYS A 67 -1.57 -16.28 -27.17
N ASP A 68 -0.65 -15.39 -26.79
CA ASP A 68 -0.02 -15.40 -25.47
C ASP A 68 -0.97 -14.96 -24.33
N GLY A 69 -2.16 -14.49 -24.69
CA GLY A 69 -3.13 -13.91 -23.77
C GLY A 69 -2.94 -12.40 -23.58
N HIS A 70 -3.96 -11.77 -23.02
CA HIS A 70 -4.00 -10.32 -22.84
C HIS A 70 -4.49 -9.95 -21.45
N SER A 71 -3.93 -8.88 -20.90
CA SER A 71 -4.29 -8.40 -19.57
C SER A 71 -5.61 -7.64 -19.58
N GLY A 72 -6.38 -7.79 -18.50
CA GLY A 72 -7.51 -6.92 -18.17
C GLY A 72 -7.25 -6.22 -16.84
N VAL A 73 -8.03 -5.18 -16.56
CA VAL A 73 -7.97 -4.44 -15.30
C VAL A 73 -9.33 -4.47 -14.60
N ILE A 74 -9.31 -4.69 -13.28
CA ILE A 74 -10.47 -4.54 -12.39
C ILE A 74 -10.22 -3.31 -11.52
N LYS A 75 -11.12 -2.33 -11.57
CA LYS A 75 -11.08 -1.18 -10.68
C LYS A 75 -11.88 -1.50 -9.41
N LEU A 76 -11.18 -1.57 -8.28
CA LEU A 76 -11.82 -1.82 -7.00
C LEU A 76 -12.50 -0.53 -6.48
N PRO A 77 -13.66 -0.63 -5.81
CA PRO A 77 -14.36 0.53 -5.26
C PRO A 77 -13.65 1.16 -4.05
N ALA A 78 -12.67 0.46 -3.47
CA ALA A 78 -11.88 0.91 -2.34
C ALA A 78 -10.43 0.44 -2.47
N THR A 79 -9.50 1.18 -1.86
CA THR A 79 -8.12 0.74 -1.73
C THR A 79 -8.06 -0.51 -0.86
N VAL A 80 -7.31 -1.50 -1.31
CA VAL A 80 -6.99 -2.72 -0.56
C VAL A 80 -5.49 -2.80 -0.35
N LEU A 81 -5.06 -3.28 0.81
CA LEU A 81 -3.65 -3.53 1.06
C LEU A 81 -3.24 -4.83 0.39
N ASN A 82 -2.12 -4.81 -0.34
CA ASN A 82 -1.53 -6.04 -0.82
C ASN A 82 -0.97 -6.83 0.38
N PRO A 83 -1.48 -8.04 0.67
CA PRO A 83 -1.07 -8.82 1.83
C PRO A 83 0.40 -9.23 1.80
N HIS A 84 1.01 -9.29 0.62
CA HIS A 84 2.43 -9.61 0.47
C HIS A 84 3.35 -8.41 0.70
N LEU A 85 2.81 -7.20 0.79
CA LEU A 85 3.57 -5.95 1.03
C LEU A 85 3.29 -5.36 2.41
N PHE A 86 2.64 -6.12 3.29
CA PHE A 86 2.14 -5.60 4.55
C PHE A 86 3.26 -5.20 5.51
N GLU A 87 4.32 -5.99 5.58
CA GLU A 87 5.50 -5.69 6.40
C GLU A 87 6.24 -4.45 5.88
N GLU A 88 6.40 -4.36 4.55
CA GLU A 88 7.02 -3.24 3.86
C GLU A 88 6.22 -1.94 4.09
N VAL A 89 4.89 -1.99 4.02
CA VAL A 89 4.01 -0.86 4.35
C VAL A 89 4.20 -0.42 5.80
N VAL A 90 4.22 -1.35 6.75
CA VAL A 90 4.44 -1.02 8.18
C VAL A 90 5.83 -0.40 8.40
N GLN A 91 6.86 -0.89 7.71
CA GLN A 91 8.20 -0.30 7.78
C GLN A 91 8.20 1.14 7.24
N LEU A 92 7.58 1.37 6.07
CA LEU A 92 7.47 2.70 5.46
C LEU A 92 6.73 3.68 6.38
N LEU A 93 5.60 3.26 6.96
CA LEU A 93 4.83 4.08 7.91
C LEU A 93 5.67 4.44 9.15
N ASN A 94 6.45 3.49 9.69
CA ASN A 94 7.31 3.76 10.84
C ASN A 94 8.49 4.68 10.52
N GLN A 95 8.94 4.73 9.27
CA GLN A 95 9.97 5.64 8.77
C GLN A 95 9.41 7.00 8.35
N THR A 96 8.11 7.21 8.41
CA THR A 96 7.43 8.42 7.94
C THR A 96 6.74 9.13 9.09
N CYS A 97 6.81 10.46 9.14
CA CYS A 97 6.02 11.21 10.11
C CYS A 97 4.53 11.08 9.77
N PRO A 98 3.67 10.65 10.71
CA PRO A 98 2.24 10.49 10.43
C PRO A 98 1.51 11.81 10.12
N GLY A 99 2.01 12.95 10.60
CA GLY A 99 1.35 14.24 10.38
C GLY A 99 1.80 15.02 9.14
N CYS A 100 3.09 15.01 8.82
CA CYS A 100 3.62 15.79 7.68
C CYS A 100 4.18 14.94 6.54
N HIS A 101 4.19 13.61 6.70
CA HIS A 101 4.68 12.62 5.74
C HIS A 101 6.13 12.77 5.30
N THR A 102 6.92 13.58 6.01
CA THR A 102 8.35 13.64 5.79
C THR A 102 9.01 12.38 6.37
N PRO A 103 10.00 11.80 5.69
CA PRO A 103 10.82 10.74 6.26
C PRO A 103 11.41 11.18 7.61
N LYS A 104 11.31 10.32 8.63
CA LYS A 104 12.00 10.49 9.90
C LYS A 104 13.49 10.38 9.60
N GLN A 105 14.22 11.50 9.65
CA GLN A 105 15.67 11.47 9.41
C GLN A 105 16.33 10.51 10.41
N ASN A 106 17.26 9.68 9.90
CA ASN A 106 18.13 8.89 10.75
C ASN A 106 18.85 9.85 11.71
N ARG A 107 18.79 9.54 13.01
CA ARG A 107 19.24 10.41 14.11
C ARG A 107 20.74 10.77 14.08
N ASP A 108 21.51 10.25 13.12
CA ASP A 108 22.97 10.30 13.09
C ASP A 108 23.56 11.27 12.06
N SER A 109 22.75 11.87 11.18
CA SER A 109 23.26 12.80 10.16
C SER A 109 23.01 14.26 10.55
N LYS A 110 24.10 14.91 10.99
CA LYS A 110 24.23 16.35 11.24
C LYS A 110 23.56 17.19 10.14
N ARG A 111 22.56 17.98 10.55
CA ARG A 111 21.89 19.10 9.85
C ARG A 111 22.38 19.39 8.43
N SER A 112 21.59 18.99 7.43
CA SER A 112 21.53 19.70 6.15
C SER A 112 20.25 20.53 6.12
N ASN A 113 20.42 21.85 5.98
CA ASN A 113 19.35 22.82 5.78
C ASN A 113 18.44 22.41 4.62
N GLY A 114 17.26 21.93 4.94
CA GLY A 114 16.23 21.62 3.97
C GLY A 114 14.89 21.38 4.65
N ALA A 115 13.89 22.15 4.20
CA ALA A 115 12.47 22.06 4.50
C ALA A 115 11.97 22.77 5.78
N THR A 116 11.46 23.97 5.53
CA THR A 116 10.58 24.84 6.33
C THR A 116 9.32 24.15 6.91
N SER A 117 9.09 22.86 6.63
CA SER A 117 7.90 22.09 7.05
C SER A 117 8.09 21.27 8.34
N GLN A 118 9.33 21.05 8.79
CA GLN A 118 9.58 20.34 10.06
C GLN A 118 9.27 21.19 11.30
N ALA A 119 9.35 22.53 11.18
CA ALA A 119 9.25 23.46 12.30
C ALA A 119 7.85 23.58 12.91
N THR A 120 6.79 23.13 12.21
CA THR A 120 5.39 23.29 12.65
C THR A 120 4.67 21.97 12.90
N CYS A 121 5.26 20.83 12.57
CA CYS A 121 4.59 19.54 12.73
C CYS A 121 4.66 19.07 14.20
N LYS A 122 3.49 18.93 14.84
CA LYS A 122 3.35 18.49 16.24
C LYS A 122 3.98 17.12 16.53
N TYR A 123 4.09 16.25 15.52
CA TYR A 123 4.73 14.92 15.63
C TYR A 123 6.24 14.93 15.31
N CYS A 124 6.77 16.02 14.73
CA CYS A 124 8.21 16.16 14.45
C CYS A 124 8.93 17.00 15.51
N SER A 125 8.21 17.90 16.19
CA SER A 125 8.79 18.80 17.18
C SER A 125 9.35 18.05 18.38
N LYS A 126 10.60 18.38 18.72
CA LYS A 126 11.28 17.98 19.96
C LYS A 126 11.59 19.19 20.84
N ASP A 127 11.09 20.36 20.48
CA ASP A 127 11.20 21.55 21.30
C ASP A 127 10.36 21.31 22.56
N GLY A 128 11.03 21.26 23.71
CA GLY A 128 10.56 20.67 24.97
C GLY A 128 9.34 21.32 25.65
N THR A 129 8.44 21.97 24.91
CA THR A 129 7.21 22.57 25.41
C THR A 129 5.97 21.69 25.19
N LYS A 130 5.94 20.83 24.17
CA LYS A 130 4.90 19.79 23.95
C LYS A 130 5.48 18.61 23.16
N GLN A 131 5.91 17.55 23.85
CA GLN A 131 6.35 16.32 23.18
C GLN A 131 5.13 15.43 22.93
N TYR A 132 4.66 15.34 21.69
CA TYR A 132 3.74 14.28 21.31
C TYR A 132 4.52 12.96 21.37
N PRO A 133 3.95 11.92 22.00
CA PRO A 133 4.51 10.57 21.93
C PRO A 133 4.69 10.12 20.48
N ASP A 134 5.69 9.28 20.23
CA ASP A 134 5.89 8.70 18.89
C ASP A 134 4.73 7.74 18.56
N VAL A 135 4.39 7.62 17.27
CA VAL A 135 3.46 6.60 16.77
C VAL A 135 4.26 5.40 16.25
N ILE A 136 3.86 4.20 16.66
CA ILE A 136 4.37 2.92 16.17
C ILE A 136 3.27 2.21 15.39
N PHE A 137 3.56 1.86 14.15
CA PHE A 137 2.69 1.01 13.34
C PHE A 137 3.11 -0.45 13.50
N LYS A 138 2.14 -1.34 13.65
CA LYS A 138 2.36 -2.79 13.74
C LYS A 138 1.40 -3.53 12.83
N ALA A 139 1.89 -4.61 12.23
CA ALA A 139 1.04 -5.63 11.65
C ALA A 139 0.49 -6.51 12.78
N LEU A 140 -0.82 -6.57 12.91
CA LEU A 140 -1.50 -7.59 13.69
C LEU A 140 -1.88 -8.74 12.77
N THR A 141 -1.32 -9.91 13.06
CA THR A 141 -1.84 -11.19 12.58
C THR A 141 -2.61 -11.83 13.72
N SER A 142 -3.81 -12.34 13.45
CA SER A 142 -4.60 -13.10 14.44
C SER A 142 -3.74 -14.25 15.03
N PRO A 143 -3.87 -14.58 16.32
CA PRO A 143 -2.81 -15.26 17.05
C PRO A 143 -2.63 -16.68 16.51
N ARG A 144 -1.36 -17.06 16.27
CA ARG A 144 -0.81 -18.39 15.85
C ARG A 144 -0.26 -18.52 14.42
N ILE A 145 -0.20 -17.46 13.60
CA ILE A 145 0.53 -17.55 12.32
C ILE A 145 1.88 -16.87 12.46
N THR A 146 2.92 -17.65 12.76
CA THR A 146 4.31 -17.23 12.51
C THR A 146 4.45 -16.95 11.01
N LEU A 147 4.70 -15.69 10.66
CA LEU A 147 4.97 -15.22 9.30
C LEU A 147 6.22 -15.92 8.76
N SER A 148 6.02 -16.98 8.00
CA SER A 148 7.00 -17.42 7.00
C SER A 148 6.39 -17.10 5.65
N LYS A 149 7.15 -16.48 4.73
CA LYS A 149 6.72 -16.17 3.35
C LYS A 149 6.03 -17.36 2.66
N ALA A 150 6.44 -18.59 2.98
CA ALA A 150 5.85 -19.83 2.46
C ALA A 150 4.42 -20.16 2.97
N LYS A 151 4.01 -19.69 4.16
CA LYS A 151 2.67 -19.97 4.74
C LYS A 151 1.59 -19.02 4.26
N VAL A 152 1.97 -17.82 3.79
CA VAL A 152 1.03 -16.83 3.24
C VAL A 152 0.37 -17.34 1.95
N GLN A 153 1.03 -18.25 1.22
CA GLN A 153 0.54 -18.76 -0.06
C GLN A 153 -0.64 -19.75 0.04
N HIS A 154 -0.98 -20.29 1.22
CA HIS A 154 -1.87 -21.47 1.29
C HIS A 154 -3.09 -21.35 2.22
N ASP A 155 -3.26 -20.24 2.94
CA ASP A 155 -4.41 -20.00 3.82
C ASP A 155 -5.22 -18.78 3.36
N TYR A 156 -6.31 -19.01 2.63
CA TYR A 156 -7.21 -17.94 2.16
C TYR A 156 -7.87 -17.17 3.32
N ASN A 157 -7.97 -17.76 4.52
CA ASN A 157 -8.48 -17.07 5.72
C ASN A 157 -7.43 -16.17 6.39
N PHE A 158 -6.20 -16.11 5.87
CA PHE A 158 -5.14 -15.20 6.35
C PHE A 158 -5.50 -13.73 6.09
N MET A 159 -6.15 -13.46 4.96
CA MET A 159 -6.53 -12.12 4.53
C MET A 159 -7.48 -11.44 5.52
N ASP A 160 -8.41 -12.20 6.09
CA ASP A 160 -9.36 -11.72 7.10
C ASP A 160 -8.71 -11.46 8.47
N LYS A 161 -7.43 -11.79 8.62
CA LYS A 161 -6.70 -11.84 9.89
C LYS A 161 -5.51 -10.88 9.96
N ILE A 162 -5.21 -10.14 8.89
CA ILE A 162 -4.12 -9.18 8.86
C ILE A 162 -4.65 -7.75 8.91
N SER A 163 -4.13 -6.95 9.84
CA SER A 163 -4.53 -5.55 10.03
C SER A 163 -3.38 -4.68 10.51
N ILE A 164 -3.40 -3.38 10.19
CA ILE A 164 -2.40 -2.43 10.71
C ILE A 164 -2.99 -1.72 11.92
N THR A 165 -2.21 -1.64 12.99
CA THR A 165 -2.56 -0.80 14.13
C THR A 165 -1.54 0.30 14.33
N ALA A 166 -2.01 1.49 14.67
CA ALA A 166 -1.17 2.56 15.19
C ALA A 166 -1.27 2.56 16.72
N GLU A 167 -0.11 2.58 17.37
CA GLU A 167 0.05 2.54 18.82
C GLU A 167 0.91 3.72 19.28
N VAL A 168 0.62 4.23 20.47
CA VAL A 168 1.49 5.20 21.14
C VAL A 168 2.78 4.49 21.60
N ALA A 169 3.94 5.06 21.26
CA ALA A 169 5.24 4.56 21.67
C ALA A 169 5.49 4.83 23.16
N GLY A 170 5.73 3.75 23.91
CA GLY A 170 6.10 3.81 25.32
C GLY A 170 4.92 3.63 26.26
N ARG A 171 5.16 2.91 27.36
CA ARG A 171 4.38 3.10 28.59
C ARG A 171 4.72 4.51 29.07
N VAL A 172 3.73 5.28 29.48
CA VAL A 172 3.94 6.39 30.42
C VAL A 172 4.59 5.76 31.66
N THR A 173 5.92 5.73 31.74
CA THR A 173 6.61 5.27 32.95
C THR A 173 6.88 6.48 33.80
N ASP A 174 6.13 6.53 34.90
CA ASP A 174 6.32 7.40 36.05
C ASP A 174 7.80 7.53 36.41
N LYS A 175 8.34 8.73 36.23
CA LYS A 175 9.43 9.24 37.05
C LYS A 175 9.11 10.66 37.50
N SER A 176 8.05 10.78 38.29
CA SER A 176 7.91 11.86 39.25
C SER A 176 6.98 11.42 40.37
N ASN A 177 7.53 11.45 41.58
CA ASN A 177 6.87 11.34 42.87
C ASN A 177 5.39 11.78 42.92
N ASN A 178 4.60 10.99 43.66
CA ASN A 178 3.37 11.39 44.37
C ASN A 178 2.43 12.35 43.62
N ASN A 179 1.60 11.79 42.73
CA ASN A 179 0.13 11.94 42.71
C ASN A 179 -0.36 11.39 41.37
N GLY A 180 -1.32 10.47 41.40
CA GLY A 180 -1.78 9.72 40.22
C GLY A 180 -2.47 10.60 39.16
N SER A 181 -1.70 11.13 38.21
CA SER A 181 -2.22 11.64 36.95
C SER A 181 -1.85 10.67 35.83
N CYS A 182 -2.84 9.90 35.37
CA CYS A 182 -2.80 9.26 34.06
C CYS A 182 -2.54 10.37 33.02
N GLU A 183 -1.39 10.39 32.35
CA GLU A 183 -1.13 11.35 31.28
C GLU A 183 -2.20 11.16 30.20
N VAL A 184 -3.12 12.11 30.11
CA VAL A 184 -4.18 12.12 29.11
C VAL A 184 -3.53 12.52 27.79
N LEU A 185 -3.63 11.65 26.78
CA LEU A 185 -3.19 11.97 25.43
C LEU A 185 -3.88 13.25 24.95
N PRO A 186 -3.17 14.17 24.26
CA PRO A 186 -3.80 15.33 23.64
C PRO A 186 -5.01 14.89 22.80
N LEU A 187 -6.12 15.63 22.89
CA LEU A 187 -7.36 15.30 22.15
C LEU A 187 -7.15 15.23 20.63
N ASP A 188 -6.15 15.96 20.16
CA ASP A 188 -5.77 16.11 18.76
C ASP A 188 -4.67 15.11 18.34
N TYR A 189 -4.30 14.15 19.19
CA TYR A 189 -3.20 13.21 18.95
C TYR A 189 -3.42 12.30 17.73
N TRP A 190 -4.68 11.94 17.43
CA TRP A 190 -5.03 11.04 16.33
C TRP A 190 -5.51 11.77 15.07
N ASP A 191 -5.41 13.10 15.00
CA ASP A 191 -5.90 13.90 13.85
C ASP A 191 -5.27 13.52 12.51
N PHE A 192 -4.13 12.84 12.53
CA PHE A 192 -3.50 12.35 11.31
C PHE A 192 -4.28 11.19 10.66
N VAL A 193 -5.20 10.57 11.39
CA VAL A 193 -6.02 9.48 10.87
C VAL A 193 -7.37 10.04 10.45
N PRO A 194 -7.79 9.83 9.19
CA PRO A 194 -9.13 10.21 8.75
C PRO A 194 -10.19 9.48 9.59
N HIS A 195 -11.09 10.25 10.19
CA HIS A 195 -12.12 9.76 11.08
C HIS A 195 -13.49 10.30 10.70
N HIS A 196 -14.51 9.44 10.70
CA HIS A 196 -15.91 9.88 10.65
C HIS A 196 -16.40 10.38 12.02
N HIS A 197 -15.77 9.91 13.11
CA HIS A 197 -16.05 10.33 14.48
C HIS A 197 -14.73 10.45 15.27
N PRO A 198 -14.52 11.52 16.06
CA PRO A 198 -13.30 11.69 16.84
C PRO A 198 -13.07 10.49 17.78
N PRO A 199 -11.84 9.95 17.87
CA PRO A 199 -11.53 8.89 18.82
C PRO A 199 -11.74 9.37 20.25
N GLN A 200 -12.10 8.45 21.14
CA GLN A 200 -12.28 8.74 22.57
C GLN A 200 -10.96 9.25 23.17
N SER A 201 -11.06 10.14 24.17
CA SER A 201 -9.95 10.93 24.75
C SER A 201 -8.90 10.14 25.54
N ASN A 202 -8.81 8.83 25.36
CA ASN A 202 -7.89 7.92 26.06
C ASN A 202 -7.39 6.76 25.20
N MET A 203 -7.65 6.75 23.89
CA MET A 203 -7.21 5.65 23.03
C MET A 203 -5.69 5.66 22.83
N THR A 204 -5.00 4.63 23.29
CA THR A 204 -3.54 4.43 23.09
C THR A 204 -3.22 3.58 21.86
N LYS A 205 -4.25 2.99 21.24
CA LYS A 205 -4.15 2.12 20.07
C LYS A 205 -5.40 2.23 19.22
N ILE A 206 -5.21 2.29 17.91
CA ILE A 206 -6.30 2.29 16.92
C ILE A 206 -6.03 1.26 15.83
N LEU A 207 -7.10 0.67 15.30
CA LEU A 207 -7.09 -0.19 14.13
C LEU A 207 -7.27 0.67 12.88
N LEU A 208 -6.40 0.49 11.87
CA LEU A 208 -6.46 1.24 10.63
C LEU A 208 -7.12 0.42 9.52
N SER A 209 -8.07 1.02 8.83
CA SER A 209 -8.57 0.49 7.56
C SER A 209 -7.53 0.71 6.43
N PRO A 210 -7.60 -0.05 5.33
CA PRO A 210 -6.75 0.18 4.15
C PRO A 210 -6.76 1.63 3.67
N TYR A 211 -7.93 2.29 3.71
CA TYR A 211 -8.08 3.70 3.34
C TYR A 211 -7.30 4.63 4.28
N GLN A 212 -7.35 4.39 5.59
CA GLN A 212 -6.62 5.20 6.58
C GLN A 212 -5.10 5.02 6.50
N VAL A 213 -4.63 3.92 5.90
CA VAL A 213 -3.21 3.68 5.65
C VAL A 213 -2.73 4.40 4.39
N SER A 214 -3.58 4.48 3.36
CA SER A 214 -3.21 5.00 2.04
C SER A 214 -3.45 6.50 1.86
N THR A 215 -4.23 7.14 2.72
CA THR A 215 -4.59 8.55 2.57
C THR A 215 -3.71 9.46 3.43
N PRO A 216 -3.09 10.50 2.83
CA PRO A 216 -2.61 11.61 3.62
C PRO A 216 -3.82 12.36 4.22
N PRO A 217 -3.82 12.78 5.51
CA PRO A 217 -4.77 13.77 5.99
C PRO A 217 -4.80 14.96 5.02
N GLY A 218 -5.96 15.18 4.42
CA GLY A 218 -6.18 16.32 3.53
C GLY A 218 -5.99 17.62 4.32
N PRO A 219 -5.70 18.74 3.63
CA PRO A 219 -5.74 20.04 4.27
C PRO A 219 -7.19 20.31 4.68
N TYR A 220 -7.44 20.28 5.99
CA TYR A 220 -8.63 20.91 6.58
C TYR A 220 -8.36 22.40 6.77
#